data_AF-A0A818AWK6-F1
#
_entry.id   AF-A0A818AWK6-F1
#
_cell.length_a   1.000
_cell.length_b   1.000
_cell.length_c   1.000
_cell.angle_alpha   90.00
_cell.angle_beta   90.00
_cell.angle_gamma   90.00
#
_symmetry.space_group_name_H-M   'P 1'
#
loop_
_entity.id
_entity.type
_entity.pdbx_description
1 polymer ?
#
loop_
_entity_poly.entity_id
_entity_poly.type
_entity_poly.pdbx_seq_one_letter_code
_entity_poly.pdbx_strand_id
1 'polypeptide(L)'
;ATYIWIAGTGENVRAKTRTLDQEPKSPADIPWWNFDGSSTGQAEGSNSDIYLKPVSIFNDPFMLGKNKLVMCETYKYNKEPTATNKRASCVEAMKAVA
;
A
#
# COMPACT_ATOMS: atom_id res chain seq x y z
N ALA A 1 -3.75 11.01 6.05
CA ALA A 1 -3.90 9.99 4.99
C ALA A 1 -3.71 8.60 5.60
N THR A 2 -4.74 7.76 5.47
CA THR A 2 -4.78 6.40 6.01
C THR A 2 -4.36 5.42 4.91
N TYR A 3 -3.18 4.82 5.06
CA TYR A 3 -2.64 3.84 4.13
C TYR A 3 -3.27 2.49 4.45
N ILE A 4 -3.79 1.81 3.42
CA ILE A 4 -4.50 0.54 3.51
C ILE A 4 -3.79 -0.46 2.59
N TRP A 5 -3.54 -1.66 3.09
CA TRP A 5 -2.92 -2.74 2.31
C TRP A 5 -3.42 -4.11 2.73
N ILE A 6 -3.18 -5.10 1.86
CA ILE A 6 -3.46 -6.51 2.13
C ILE A 6 -2.28 -7.15 2.86
N ALA A 7 -2.57 -7.86 3.95
CA ALA A 7 -1.60 -8.52 4.80
C ALA A 7 -0.96 -9.76 4.13
N GLY A 8 -0.07 -10.46 4.84
CA GLY A 8 0.63 -11.64 4.34
C GLY A 8 -0.24 -12.88 4.15
N THR A 9 -1.43 -12.93 4.74
CA THR A 9 -2.39 -14.01 4.45
C THR A 9 -3.12 -13.81 3.12
N GLY A 10 -3.10 -12.60 2.55
CA GLY A 10 -3.88 -12.27 1.35
C GLY A 10 -5.36 -11.97 1.60
N GLU A 11 -5.85 -12.17 2.83
CA GLU A 11 -7.28 -12.03 3.18
C GLU A 11 -7.54 -10.82 4.08
N ASN A 12 -6.61 -10.55 5.00
CA ASN A 12 -6.78 -9.50 5.99
C ASN A 12 -6.32 -8.14 5.47
N VAL A 13 -7.03 -7.09 5.89
CA VAL A 13 -6.67 -5.70 5.64
C VAL A 13 -5.90 -5.14 6.84
N ARG A 14 -4.85 -4.35 6.58
CA ARG A 14 -4.12 -3.57 7.58
C ARG A 14 -4.17 -2.11 7.19
N ALA A 15 -4.09 -1.22 8.17
CA ALA A 15 -4.05 0.20 7.93
C ALA A 15 -3.21 0.95 8.97
N LYS A 16 -2.67 2.10 8.57
CA LYS A 16 -2.06 3.09 9.47
C LYS A 16 -2.08 4.48 8.86
N THR A 17 -2.03 5.50 9.70
CA THR A 17 -2.26 6.89 9.27
C THR A 17 -1.01 7.73 9.45
N ARG A 18 -0.71 8.58 8.46
CA ARG A 18 0.24 9.71 8.58
C ARG A 18 -0.43 11.03 8.27
N THR A 19 0.09 12.08 8.87
CA THR A 19 -0.18 13.46 8.46
C THR A 19 0.60 13.77 7.18
N LEU A 20 -0.02 14.53 6.28
CA LEU A 20 0.61 15.12 5.10
C LEU A 20 0.42 16.64 5.20
N ASP A 21 1.41 17.41 4.73
CA ASP A 21 1.37 18.87 4.83
C ASP A 21 0.31 19.50 3.92
N GLN A 22 -0.09 18.78 2.87
CA GLN A 22 -1.03 19.24 1.87
C GLN A 22 -1.97 18.11 1.42
N GLU A 23 -3.16 18.48 0.93
CA GLU A 23 -4.12 17.53 0.40
C GLU A 23 -3.60 16.93 -0.93
N PRO A 24 -3.41 15.60 -1.02
CA PRO A 24 -2.91 14.97 -2.24
C PRO A 24 -4.01 14.89 -3.30
N LYS A 25 -3.63 15.09 -4.57
CA LYS A 25 -4.55 15.04 -5.73
C LYS A 25 -4.47 13.70 -6.47
N SER A 26 -3.31 13.06 -6.44
CA SER A 26 -3.03 11.79 -7.09
C SER A 26 -2.20 10.87 -6.20
N PRO A 27 -2.23 9.54 -6.42
CA PRO A 27 -1.38 8.61 -5.68
C PRO A 27 0.11 8.95 -5.75
N ALA A 28 0.56 9.58 -6.85
CA ALA A 28 1.95 9.99 -7.05
C ALA A 28 2.39 11.13 -6.11
N ASP A 29 1.44 11.93 -5.60
CA ASP A 29 1.71 13.01 -4.63
C ASP A 29 1.93 12.46 -3.21
N ILE A 30 1.66 11.17 -3.00
CA ILE A 30 1.73 10.52 -1.70
C ILE A 30 3.06 9.77 -1.60
N PRO A 31 3.89 10.06 -0.57
CA PRO A 31 5.18 9.40 -0.43
C PRO A 31 5.00 7.90 -0.20
N TRP A 32 5.96 7.10 -0.67
CA TRP A 32 6.03 5.72 -0.22
C TRP A 32 6.23 5.69 1.30
N TRP A 33 5.80 4.59 1.90
CA TRP A 33 6.05 4.34 3.31
C TRP A 33 6.54 2.90 3.48
N ASN A 34 6.76 2.48 4.71
CA ASN A 34 7.16 1.13 5.05
C ASN A 34 6.42 0.69 6.30
N PHE A 35 6.38 -0.62 6.56
CA PHE A 35 5.95 -1.20 7.83
C PHE A 35 6.78 -2.46 8.11
N ASP A 36 6.73 -2.92 9.35
CA ASP A 36 7.36 -4.18 9.74
C ASP A 36 6.52 -5.39 9.28
N GLY A 37 7.02 -6.08 8.26
CA GLY A 37 6.40 -7.26 7.66
C GLY A 37 6.48 -8.52 8.51
N SER A 38 7.29 -8.56 9.57
CA SER A 38 7.37 -9.73 10.46
C SER A 38 6.04 -9.93 11.20
N SER A 39 5.40 -8.83 11.61
CA SER A 39 4.10 -8.78 12.28
C SER A 39 2.89 -9.05 11.37
N THR A 40 3.12 -9.29 10.08
CA THR A 40 2.08 -9.56 9.07
C THR A 40 2.31 -10.85 8.29
N GLY A 41 3.40 -11.58 8.57
CA GLY A 41 3.79 -12.76 7.79
C GLY A 41 4.24 -12.42 6.35
N GLN A 42 4.79 -11.22 6.14
CA GLN A 42 5.25 -10.74 4.81
C GLN A 42 6.76 -10.67 4.66
N ALA A 43 7.51 -10.83 5.76
CA ALA A 43 8.97 -10.76 5.78
C ALA A 43 9.62 -12.15 5.79
N GLU A 44 10.75 -12.29 5.09
CA GLU A 44 11.60 -13.48 5.09
C GLU A 44 12.99 -13.09 5.61
N GLY A 45 13.46 -13.75 6.67
CA GLY A 45 14.82 -13.57 7.17
C GLY A 45 15.05 -12.29 8.00
N SER A 46 16.24 -11.68 7.86
CA SER A 46 16.73 -10.60 8.71
C SER A 46 16.25 -9.19 8.32
N ASN A 47 15.62 -9.03 7.14
CA ASN A 47 15.08 -7.75 6.70
C ASN A 47 13.55 -7.82 6.64
N SER A 48 12.91 -7.17 7.60
CA SER A 48 11.45 -7.16 7.71
C SER A 48 10.78 -5.95 7.09
N ASP A 49 11.52 -5.02 6.48
CA ASP A 49 10.94 -3.85 5.85
C ASP A 49 10.12 -4.22 4.60
N ILE A 50 8.83 -3.90 4.65
CA ILE A 50 7.92 -3.97 3.51
C ILE A 50 7.48 -2.56 3.16
N TYR A 51 7.63 -2.21 1.89
CA TYR A 51 7.28 -0.91 1.35
C TYR A 51 5.82 -0.85 0.92
N LEU A 52 5.17 0.28 1.22
CA LEU A 52 3.83 0.64 0.78
C LEU A 52 3.94 1.64 -0.37
N LYS A 53 3.47 1.23 -1.54
CA LYS A 53 3.36 2.08 -2.73
C LYS A 53 1.90 2.51 -2.91
N PRO A 54 1.56 3.80 -2.78
CA PRO A 54 0.22 4.30 -3.08
C PRO A 54 -0.20 4.00 -4.53
N VAL A 55 -1.42 3.51 -4.72
CA VAL A 55 -1.96 3.17 -6.04
C VAL A 55 -3.36 3.72 -6.31
N SER A 56 -4.13 4.05 -5.29
CA SER A 56 -5.43 4.73 -5.42
C SER A 56 -5.73 5.58 -4.19
N ILE A 57 -6.55 6.62 -4.37
CA ILE A 57 -6.97 7.54 -3.32
C ILE A 57 -8.49 7.64 -3.31
N PHE A 58 -9.08 7.67 -2.11
CA PHE A 58 -10.50 7.90 -1.88
C PHE A 58 -10.69 8.94 -0.76
N ASN A 59 -11.81 9.65 -0.76
CA ASN A 59 -12.18 10.49 0.39
C ASN A 59 -12.46 9.60 1.60
N ASP A 60 -11.99 10.01 2.77
CA ASP A 60 -12.17 9.26 4.02
C ASP A 60 -13.55 9.55 4.63
N PRO A 61 -14.49 8.58 4.62
CA PRO A 61 -15.84 8.80 5.15
C PRO A 61 -15.88 8.79 6.68
N PHE A 62 -14.79 8.41 7.36
CA PHE A 62 -14.71 8.33 8.82
C PHE A 62 -14.09 9.59 9.42
N MET A 63 -12.95 10.02 8.88
CA MET A 63 -12.26 11.23 9.32
C MET A 63 -12.81 12.51 8.66
N LEU A 64 -13.58 12.38 7.59
CA LEU A 64 -14.24 13.47 6.85
C LEU A 64 -13.26 14.53 6.31
N GLY A 65 -13.79 15.60 5.72
CA GLY A 65 -13.02 16.75 5.23
C GLY A 65 -12.01 16.37 4.14
N LYS A 66 -10.77 16.84 4.29
CA LYS A 66 -9.67 16.62 3.33
C LYS A 66 -8.91 15.32 3.57
N ASN A 67 -9.37 14.49 4.52
CA ASN A 67 -8.73 13.23 4.83
C ASN A 67 -8.94 12.21 3.71
N LYS A 68 -7.95 11.34 3.52
CA LYS A 68 -7.91 10.38 2.41
C LYS A 68 -7.62 8.98 2.91
N LEU A 69 -8.34 8.00 2.33
CA LEU A 69 -7.95 6.60 2.32
C LEU A 69 -7.06 6.33 1.12
N VAL A 70 -5.97 5.60 1.31
CA VAL A 70 -4.94 5.35 0.30
C VAL A 70 -4.70 3.86 0.17
N MET A 71 -5.18 3.27 -0.93
CA MET A 71 -4.90 1.87 -1.22
C MET A 71 -3.46 1.73 -1.69
N CYS A 72 -2.74 0.76 -1.14
CA CYS A 72 -1.32 0.54 -1.40
C CYS A 72 -1.02 -0.87 -1.91
N GLU A 73 -0.04 -0.96 -2.80
CA GLU A 73 0.69 -2.20 -3.08
C GLU A 73 1.80 -2.40 -2.07
N THR A 74 2.20 -3.67 -1.88
CA THR A 74 3.30 -4.04 -1.00
C THR A 74 4.49 -4.57 -1.79
N TYR A 75 5.68 -4.13 -1.41
CA TYR A 75 6.95 -4.50 -2.03
C TYR A 75 7.98 -4.90 -0.97
N LYS A 76 8.80 -5.91 -1.27
CA LYS A 76 9.94 -6.32 -0.46
C LYS A 76 11.04 -5.24 -0.48
N TYR A 77 12.07 -5.41 0.35
CA TYR A 77 13.17 -4.46 0.45
C TYR A 77 13.91 -4.22 -0.88
N ASN A 78 13.98 -5.25 -1.71
CA ASN A 78 14.59 -5.26 -3.04
C ASN A 78 13.67 -4.70 -4.14
N LYS A 79 12.51 -4.10 -3.76
CA LYS A 79 11.50 -3.55 -4.67
C LYS A 79 10.78 -4.57 -5.55
N GLU A 80 10.92 -5.87 -5.26
CA GLU A 80 10.06 -6.89 -5.83
C GLU A 80 8.68 -6.91 -5.16
N PRO A 81 7.59 -7.21 -5.89
CA PRO A 81 6.27 -7.39 -5.28
C PRO A 81 6.30 -8.45 -4.17
N THR A 82 5.54 -8.25 -3.09
CA THR A 82 5.36 -9.34 -2.12
C THR A 82 4.54 -10.48 -2.72
N ALA A 83 4.62 -11.69 -2.15
CA ALA A 83 3.87 -12.85 -2.64
C ALA A 83 2.33 -12.63 -2.68
N THR A 84 1.81 -11.78 -1.78
CA THR A 84 0.39 -11.42 -1.72
C THR A 84 0.03 -10.18 -2.53
N ASN A 85 0.99 -9.51 -3.17
CA ASN A 85 0.70 -8.43 -4.10
C ASN A 85 0.19 -8.97 -5.45
N LYS A 86 -1.09 -9.36 -5.48
CA LYS A 86 -1.77 -9.84 -6.70
C LYS A 86 -2.11 -8.72 -7.67
N ARG A 87 -2.01 -7.45 -7.24
CA ARG A 87 -2.28 -6.30 -8.11
C ARG A 87 -1.21 -6.15 -9.18
N ALA A 88 0.06 -6.38 -8.86
CA ALA A 88 1.16 -6.23 -9.81
C ALA A 88 0.94 -7.05 -11.09
N SER A 89 0.72 -8.35 -10.97
CA SER A 89 0.46 -9.23 -12.12
C SER A 89 -0.87 -8.93 -12.82
N CYS A 90 -1.90 -8.52 -12.07
CA CYS A 90 -3.18 -8.12 -12.63
C CYS A 90 -3.04 -6.86 -13.53
N VAL A 91 -2.27 -5.86 -13.09
CA VAL A 91 -2.00 -4.66 -13.89
C VAL A 91 -1.26 -4.99 -15.19
N GLU A 92 -0.31 -5.92 -15.15
CA GLU A 92 0.39 -6.38 -16.36
C GLU A 92 -0.58 -7.03 -17.35
N ALA A 93 -1.43 -7.95 -16.88
CA ALA A 93 -2.45 -8.60 -17.71
C ALA A 93 -3.43 -7.58 -18.32
N MET A 94 -3.90 -6.62 -17.53
CA MET A 94 -4.82 -5.58 -18.01
C MET A 94 -4.17 -4.67 -19.05
N LYS A 95 -2.88 -4.35 -18.91
CA LYS A 95 -2.14 -3.55 -19.89
C LYS A 95 -1.88 -4.29 -21.21
N ALA A 96 -1.72 -5.61 -21.16
CA ALA A 96 -1.46 -6.40 -22.36
C ALA A 96 -2.66 -6.45 -23.33
N VAL A 97 -3.85 -6.09 -22.86
CA VAL A 97 -5.11 -6.10 -23.64
C VAL A 97 -5.75 -4.72 -23.77
N ALA A 98 -5.08 -3.67 -23.30
CA ALA A 98 -5.53 -2.27 -23.39
C ALA A 98 -5.02 -1.62 -24.68
#